data_AF-A0A938IQ25-F1
#
_entry.id   AF-A0A938IQ25-F1
#
_cell.length_a   1.000
_cell.length_b   1.000
_cell.length_c   1.000
_cell.angle_alpha   90.00
_cell.angle_beta   90.00
_cell.angle_gamma   90.00
#
_symmetry.space_group_name_H-M   'P 1'
#
loop_
_entity.id
_entity.type
_entity.pdbx_description
1 polymer ?
#
loop_
_entity_poly.entity_id
_entity_poly.type
_entity_poly.pdbx_seq_one_letter_code
_entity_poly.pdbx_strand_id
1 'polypeptide(L)'
;MLLRFRELVVLVLLSAALTGCAAAPEAPAARMPPEADAAGPRAAVVRWHRALAEGDKQAYLAGFVGSQDELVLALAIFESIQAAYEFQKAVTAAYGPEAWKVFEADDASRVDIFPRDAAWPGRVTVVRLGGAALAYTPRGRVPLHLSESGGAWRIHAAGLVPPGMDARRAARYLFQWAEALRKLAAQVAGKGVPAERASRDVIVNFEARLAPEERPAAAAAKAAASY
;
A
#
# COMPACT_ATOMS: atom_id res chain seq x y z
N MET A 1 -6.06 -22.44 0.91
CA MET A 1 -6.04 -22.84 -0.51
C MET A 1 -5.15 -21.83 -1.24
N LEU A 2 -3.84 -22.09 -1.25
CA LEU A 2 -3.11 -22.54 -2.45
C LEU A 2 -3.22 -21.53 -3.61
N LEU A 3 -2.13 -20.83 -3.92
CA LEU A 3 -1.33 -21.14 -5.11
C LEU A 3 -0.09 -20.26 -5.22
N ARG A 4 1.05 -20.93 -5.06
CA ARG A 4 2.33 -20.56 -5.65
C ARG A 4 2.17 -20.61 -7.17
N PHE A 5 2.67 -19.60 -7.89
CA PHE A 5 2.97 -19.69 -9.32
C PHE A 5 4.32 -19.01 -9.56
N ARG A 6 5.38 -19.72 -9.17
CA ARG A 6 6.73 -19.51 -9.71
C ARG A 6 7.01 -20.73 -10.58
N GLU A 7 7.32 -20.43 -11.85
CA GLU A 7 7.97 -21.29 -12.85
C GLU A 7 7.13 -22.43 -13.44
N LEU A 8 6.88 -22.38 -14.76
CA LEU A 8 7.57 -23.18 -15.79
C LEU A 8 6.94 -22.94 -17.18
N VAL A 9 7.67 -23.36 -18.23
CA VAL A 9 7.21 -23.69 -19.61
C VAL A 9 7.28 -22.54 -20.63
N VAL A 10 7.86 -22.66 -21.84
CA VAL A 10 8.76 -23.62 -22.51
C VAL A 10 9.30 -22.87 -23.75
N LEU A 11 10.54 -23.16 -24.12
CA LEU A 11 11.19 -22.78 -25.38
C LEU A 11 10.51 -23.49 -26.58
N VAL A 12 10.04 -22.75 -27.59
CA VAL A 12 9.83 -23.30 -28.95
C VAL A 12 10.36 -22.31 -29.98
N LEU A 13 11.45 -22.73 -30.63
CA LEU A 13 11.93 -22.24 -31.92
C LEU A 13 10.96 -22.70 -33.02
N LEU A 14 10.55 -21.78 -33.89
CA LEU A 14 10.14 -22.13 -35.25
C LEU A 14 10.37 -20.94 -36.20
N SER A 15 11.31 -21.16 -37.10
CA SER A 15 11.66 -20.32 -38.24
C SER A 15 10.56 -20.34 -39.29
N ALA A 16 10.22 -19.18 -39.86
CA ALA A 16 9.74 -19.07 -41.23
C ALA A 16 10.01 -17.67 -41.77
N ALA A 17 10.88 -17.60 -42.78
CA ALA A 17 11.12 -16.42 -43.59
C ALA A 17 10.00 -16.27 -44.62
N LEU A 18 9.42 -15.07 -44.76
CA LEU A 18 8.80 -14.61 -45.99
C LEU A 18 9.03 -13.11 -46.16
N THR A 19 9.79 -12.80 -47.20
CA THR A 19 9.95 -11.50 -47.86
C THR A 19 8.61 -10.90 -48.26
N GLY A 20 8.37 -9.66 -47.84
CA GLY A 20 7.32 -8.79 -48.36
C GLY A 20 7.57 -7.35 -47.89
N CYS A 21 8.05 -6.49 -48.78
CA CYS A 21 8.08 -5.04 -48.57
C CYS A 21 6.65 -4.51 -48.53
N ALA A 22 6.03 -4.56 -47.36
CA ALA A 22 4.84 -3.79 -47.05
C ALA A 22 5.27 -2.48 -46.39
N ALA A 23 4.69 -1.36 -46.82
CA ALA A 23 4.92 -0.04 -46.26
C ALA A 23 4.87 -0.10 -44.73
N ALA A 24 5.87 0.51 -44.08
CA ALA A 24 5.94 0.59 -42.64
C ALA A 24 4.58 1.12 -42.10
N PRO A 25 3.89 0.37 -41.22
CA PRO A 25 2.74 0.92 -40.53
C PRO A 25 3.25 2.17 -39.80
N GLU A 26 2.62 3.30 -40.11
CA GLU A 26 2.82 4.56 -39.43
C GLU A 26 2.83 4.25 -37.93
N ALA A 27 4.02 4.36 -37.32
CA ALA A 27 4.18 4.04 -35.91
C ALA A 27 3.12 4.86 -35.17
N PRO A 28 2.27 4.23 -34.33
CA PRO A 28 1.25 4.96 -33.61
C PRO A 28 1.95 6.13 -32.94
N ALA A 29 1.55 7.35 -33.33
CA ALA A 29 2.15 8.59 -32.89
C ALA A 29 2.50 8.43 -31.42
N ALA A 30 3.80 8.49 -31.10
CA ALA A 30 4.29 8.35 -29.74
C ALA A 30 3.45 9.31 -28.91
N ARG A 31 2.52 8.74 -28.12
CA ARG A 31 1.63 9.53 -27.27
C ARG A 31 2.57 10.43 -26.47
N MET A 32 2.47 11.73 -26.71
CA MET A 32 3.15 12.71 -25.89
C MET A 32 2.98 12.30 -24.42
N PRO A 33 4.03 12.43 -23.58
CA PRO A 33 3.85 12.29 -22.14
C PRO A 33 2.65 13.17 -21.77
N PRO A 34 1.62 12.62 -21.10
CA PRO A 34 0.43 13.39 -20.79
C PRO A 34 0.87 14.68 -20.10
N GLU A 35 0.46 15.80 -20.69
CA GLU A 35 0.60 17.13 -20.12
C GLU A 35 0.27 17.04 -18.64
N ALA A 36 1.17 17.54 -17.78
CA ALA A 36 1.12 17.34 -16.35
C ALA A 36 -0.21 17.88 -15.80
N ASP A 37 -1.17 16.99 -15.64
CA ASP A 37 -2.51 17.21 -15.10
C ASP A 37 -2.41 17.58 -13.61
N ALA A 38 -1.94 18.79 -13.34
CA ALA A 38 -1.57 19.28 -12.01
C ALA A 38 -2.76 19.32 -11.04
N ALA A 39 -3.98 19.41 -11.57
CA ALA A 39 -5.22 19.43 -10.79
C ALA A 39 -5.99 18.10 -10.80
N GLY A 40 -5.72 17.18 -11.74
CA GLY A 40 -6.53 15.98 -11.89
C GLY A 40 -6.15 14.79 -11.00
N PRO A 41 -6.71 13.61 -11.27
CA PRO A 41 -6.69 12.46 -10.36
C PRO A 41 -5.27 11.95 -10.09
N ARG A 42 -4.37 11.98 -11.08
CA ARG A 42 -2.96 11.62 -10.85
C ARG A 42 -2.31 12.54 -9.82
N ALA A 43 -2.47 13.85 -9.99
CA ALA A 43 -1.90 14.81 -9.06
C ALA A 43 -2.51 14.69 -7.65
N ALA A 44 -3.80 14.36 -7.53
CA ALA A 44 -4.42 14.07 -6.25
C ALA A 44 -3.77 12.88 -5.53
N VAL A 45 -3.55 11.75 -6.22
CA VAL A 45 -2.85 10.58 -5.65
C VAL A 45 -1.41 10.90 -5.27
N VAL A 46 -0.70 11.68 -6.10
CA VAL A 46 0.68 12.09 -5.81
C VAL A 46 0.75 13.00 -4.59
N ARG A 47 -0.16 13.97 -4.46
CA ARG A 47 -0.25 14.83 -3.27
C ARG A 47 -0.56 14.02 -2.02
N TRP A 48 -1.54 13.13 -2.10
CA TRP A 48 -1.90 12.23 -1.00
C TRP A 48 -0.71 11.38 -0.54
N HIS A 49 0.00 10.74 -1.48
CA HIS A 49 1.18 9.94 -1.18
C HIS A 49 2.31 10.77 -0.58
N ARG A 50 2.55 11.98 -1.11
CA ARG A 50 3.54 12.89 -0.56
C ARG A 50 3.23 13.26 0.89
N ALA A 51 1.99 13.66 1.18
CA ALA A 51 1.55 13.99 2.54
C ALA A 51 1.74 12.79 3.49
N LEU A 52 1.45 11.58 3.04
CA LEU A 52 1.73 10.36 3.78
C LEU A 52 3.24 10.18 4.03
N ALA A 53 4.09 10.33 3.01
CA ALA A 53 5.54 10.16 3.13
C ALA A 53 6.19 11.21 4.05
N GLU A 54 5.69 12.44 4.04
CA GLU A 54 6.17 13.58 4.83
C GLU A 54 5.59 13.62 6.25
N GLY A 55 4.56 12.81 6.54
CA GLY A 55 3.87 12.84 7.83
C GLY A 55 2.95 14.04 8.01
N ASP A 56 2.51 14.68 6.92
CA ASP A 56 1.48 15.73 6.96
C ASP A 56 0.09 15.11 7.05
N LYS A 57 -0.36 14.93 8.29
CA LYS A 57 -1.69 14.35 8.60
C LYS A 57 -2.84 15.17 8.01
N GLN A 58 -2.74 16.51 8.05
CA GLN A 58 -3.83 17.36 7.60
C GLN A 58 -3.97 17.28 6.08
N ALA A 59 -2.87 17.43 5.35
CA ALA A 59 -2.87 17.29 3.89
C ALA A 59 -3.26 15.88 3.45
N TYR A 60 -2.85 14.85 4.20
CA TYR A 60 -3.26 13.46 3.95
C TYR A 60 -4.77 13.29 4.05
N LEU A 61 -5.39 13.73 5.15
CA LEU A 61 -6.84 13.58 5.37
C LEU A 61 -7.67 14.45 4.42
N ALA A 62 -7.16 15.62 4.02
CA ALA A 62 -7.80 16.46 3.02
C ALA A 62 -7.94 15.78 1.65
N GLY A 63 -7.14 14.74 1.38
CA GLY A 63 -7.21 13.93 0.18
C GLY A 63 -8.42 12.99 0.09
N PHE A 64 -9.22 12.85 1.15
CA PHE A 64 -10.30 11.87 1.24
C PHE A 64 -11.72 12.46 1.23
N VAL A 65 -12.66 11.62 0.81
CA VAL A 65 -14.11 11.74 1.04
C VAL A 65 -14.65 10.41 1.55
N GLY A 66 -15.70 10.46 2.36
CA GLY A 66 -16.34 9.27 2.92
C GLY A 66 -17.15 9.58 4.17
N SER A 67 -17.72 8.53 4.76
CA SER A 67 -18.38 8.62 6.07
C SER A 67 -17.36 8.89 7.20
N GLN A 68 -17.84 9.27 8.39
CA GLN A 68 -16.96 9.51 9.53
C GLN A 68 -16.12 8.29 9.88
N ASP A 69 -16.71 7.09 9.92
CA ASP A 69 -15.97 5.86 10.23
C ASP A 69 -14.91 5.52 9.15
N GLU A 70 -15.17 5.82 7.88
CA GLU A 70 -14.20 5.65 6.79
C GLU A 70 -13.04 6.66 6.88
N LEU A 71 -13.31 7.90 7.26
CA LEU A 71 -12.26 8.90 7.47
C LEU A 71 -11.41 8.56 8.71
N VAL A 72 -12.01 7.96 9.75
CA VAL A 72 -11.26 7.41 10.89
C VAL A 72 -10.37 6.24 10.46
N LEU A 73 -10.84 5.38 9.54
CA LEU A 73 -10.00 4.35 8.93
C LEU A 73 -8.81 4.96 8.16
N ALA A 74 -9.03 6.00 7.36
CA ALA A 74 -7.94 6.69 6.67
C ALA A 74 -6.90 7.24 7.66
N LEU A 75 -7.34 7.85 8.77
CA LEU A 75 -6.45 8.28 9.85
C LEU A 75 -5.66 7.10 10.46
N ALA A 76 -6.32 5.97 10.71
CA ALA A 76 -5.66 4.79 11.28
C ALA A 76 -4.57 4.22 10.33
N ILE A 77 -4.84 4.23 9.02
CA ILE A 77 -3.84 3.88 7.99
C ILE A 77 -2.64 4.83 8.08
N PHE A 78 -2.87 6.14 8.11
CA PHE A 78 -1.80 7.13 8.28
C PHE A 78 -0.95 6.85 9.53
N GLU A 79 -1.58 6.69 10.70
CA GLU A 79 -0.87 6.42 11.96
C GLU A 79 -0.06 5.12 11.91
N SER A 80 -0.61 4.06 11.32
CA SER A 80 0.08 2.78 11.18
C SER A 80 1.33 2.88 10.30
N ILE A 81 1.26 3.65 9.22
CA ILE A 81 2.39 3.85 8.30
C ILE A 81 3.45 4.74 8.94
N GLN A 82 3.06 5.81 9.66
CA GLN A 82 4.03 6.62 10.41
C GLN A 82 4.73 5.80 11.49
N ALA A 83 4.00 4.97 12.23
CA ALA A 83 4.59 4.08 13.21
C ALA A 83 5.55 3.06 12.57
N ALA A 84 5.25 2.57 11.37
CA ALA A 84 6.16 1.70 10.61
C ALA A 84 7.46 2.43 10.21
N TYR A 85 7.37 3.70 9.78
CA TYR A 85 8.55 4.51 9.50
C TYR A 85 9.40 4.79 10.75
N GLU A 86 8.78 5.07 11.90
CA GLU A 86 9.46 5.23 13.18
C GLU A 86 10.19 3.94 13.58
N PHE A 87 9.53 2.79 13.41
CA PHE A 87 10.10 1.48 13.68
C PHE A 87 11.29 1.17 12.76
N GLN A 88 11.16 1.38 11.45
CA GLN A 88 12.26 1.23 10.49
C GLN A 88 13.46 2.09 10.88
N LYS A 89 13.22 3.35 11.25
CA LYS A 89 14.27 4.27 11.69
C LYS A 89 14.99 3.74 12.94
N ALA A 90 14.24 3.24 13.93
CA ALA A 90 14.82 2.65 15.14
C ALA A 90 15.67 1.40 14.84
N VAL A 91 15.18 0.49 14.00
CA VAL A 91 15.90 -0.72 13.57
C VAL A 91 17.18 -0.37 12.82
N THR A 92 17.10 0.57 11.88
CA THR A 92 18.26 1.00 11.09
C THR A 92 19.30 1.70 11.98
N ALA A 93 18.87 2.50 12.95
CA ALA A 93 19.77 3.15 13.90
C ALA A 93 20.45 2.14 14.84
N ALA A 94 19.74 1.10 15.29
CA ALA A 94 20.28 0.12 16.23
C ALA A 94 21.14 -0.96 15.58
N TYR A 95 20.78 -1.43 14.37
CA TYR A 95 21.39 -2.62 13.76
C TYR A 95 21.94 -2.37 12.33
N GLY A 96 21.78 -1.16 11.79
CA GLY A 96 22.21 -0.81 10.45
C GLY A 96 21.17 -1.12 9.35
N PRO A 97 21.40 -0.62 8.12
CA PRO A 97 20.44 -0.70 7.02
C PRO A 97 20.22 -2.12 6.47
N GLU A 98 21.19 -3.02 6.59
CA GLU A 98 21.05 -4.42 6.16
C GLU A 98 20.08 -5.21 7.04
N ALA A 99 20.02 -4.89 8.33
CA ALA A 99 19.08 -5.52 9.25
C ALA A 99 17.62 -5.24 8.83
N TRP A 100 17.32 -4.02 8.37
CA TRP A 100 15.99 -3.69 7.87
C TRP A 100 15.57 -4.56 6.68
N LYS A 101 16.50 -4.89 5.77
CA LYS A 101 16.20 -5.76 4.62
C LYS A 101 15.76 -7.17 5.05
N VAL A 102 16.27 -7.66 6.19
CA VAL A 102 15.83 -8.94 6.76
C VAL A 102 14.37 -8.84 7.24
N PHE A 103 13.98 -7.73 7.87
CA PHE A 103 12.58 -7.49 8.24
C PHE A 103 11.68 -7.34 7.02
N GLU A 104 12.12 -6.60 5.99
CA GLU A 104 11.34 -6.40 4.75
C GLU A 104 11.17 -7.70 3.94
N ALA A 105 12.18 -8.59 3.95
CA ALA A 105 12.14 -9.87 3.26
C ALA A 105 11.33 -10.95 4.00
N ASP A 106 11.08 -10.76 5.30
CA ASP A 106 10.27 -11.67 6.09
C ASP A 106 8.79 -11.39 5.83
N ASP A 107 8.16 -12.19 4.97
CA ASP A 107 6.72 -12.14 4.66
C ASP A 107 5.83 -12.18 5.93
N ALA A 108 6.35 -12.69 7.05
CA ALA A 108 5.62 -12.74 8.31
C ALA A 108 5.60 -11.38 9.05
N SER A 109 6.57 -10.49 8.80
CA SER A 109 6.73 -9.23 9.53
C SER A 109 5.57 -8.26 9.30
N ARG A 110 4.88 -8.36 8.15
CA ARG A 110 3.69 -7.57 7.78
C ARG A 110 3.87 -6.05 7.92
N VAL A 111 5.11 -5.56 7.93
CA VAL A 111 5.39 -4.11 7.99
C VAL A 111 5.45 -3.59 6.55
N ASP A 112 4.29 -3.34 5.96
CA ASP A 112 4.20 -2.70 4.66
C ASP A 112 4.56 -1.21 4.78
N ILE A 113 5.74 -0.85 4.29
CA ILE A 113 6.18 0.53 4.22
C ILE A 113 5.88 1.09 2.84
N PHE A 114 5.17 2.22 2.79
CA PHE A 114 4.97 2.95 1.55
C PHE A 114 6.32 3.47 1.02
N PRO A 115 6.69 3.17 -0.23
CA PRO A 115 7.96 3.59 -0.80
C PRO A 115 8.04 5.12 -0.87
N ARG A 116 9.13 5.69 -0.35
CA ARG A 116 9.40 7.14 -0.39
C ARG A 116 10.22 7.58 -1.61
N ASP A 117 10.33 6.73 -2.63
CA ASP A 117 11.18 7.02 -3.78
C ASP A 117 10.58 8.11 -4.69
N ALA A 118 11.45 8.97 -5.23
CA ALA A 118 11.06 10.09 -6.09
C ALA A 118 10.46 9.64 -7.44
N ALA A 119 10.68 8.39 -7.84
CA ALA A 119 10.13 7.81 -9.07
C ALA A 119 8.69 7.29 -8.90
N TRP A 120 8.19 7.18 -7.67
CA TRP A 120 6.87 6.65 -7.35
C TRP A 120 5.73 7.35 -8.12
N PRO A 121 5.69 8.70 -8.21
CA PRO A 121 4.66 9.40 -8.97
C PRO A 121 4.57 8.97 -10.44
N GLY A 122 5.70 8.67 -11.06
CA GLY A 122 5.78 8.22 -12.45
C GLY A 122 5.23 6.81 -12.68
N ARG A 123 5.12 6.00 -11.62
CA ARG A 123 4.63 4.61 -11.68
C ARG A 123 3.16 4.44 -11.32
N VAL A 124 2.47 5.51 -10.93
CA VAL A 124 1.01 5.48 -10.74
C VAL A 124 0.35 5.34 -12.11
N THR A 125 -0.66 4.48 -12.25
CA THR A 125 -1.49 4.39 -13.45
C THR A 125 -2.88 4.90 -13.12
N VAL A 126 -3.45 5.75 -13.98
CA VAL A 126 -4.78 6.32 -13.75
C VAL A 126 -5.67 6.06 -14.96
N VAL A 127 -6.88 5.56 -14.70
CA VAL A 127 -7.94 5.36 -15.69
C VAL A 127 -9.08 6.29 -15.34
N ARG A 128 -9.40 7.24 -16.23
CA ARG A 128 -10.53 8.17 -16.05
C ARG A 128 -11.81 7.56 -16.62
N LEU A 129 -12.92 7.75 -15.92
CA LEU A 129 -14.26 7.27 -16.23
C LEU A 129 -15.25 8.43 -16.03
N GLY A 130 -15.20 9.43 -16.91
CA GLY A 130 -15.99 10.66 -16.76
C GLY A 130 -15.59 11.44 -15.49
N GLY A 131 -16.55 11.70 -14.61
CA GLY A 131 -16.34 12.37 -13.31
C GLY A 131 -15.70 11.50 -12.22
N ALA A 132 -15.31 10.27 -12.55
CA ALA A 132 -14.63 9.34 -11.66
C ALA A 132 -13.28 8.90 -12.25
N ALA A 133 -12.42 8.34 -11.41
CA ALA A 133 -11.16 7.73 -11.84
C ALA A 133 -10.77 6.56 -10.94
N LEU A 134 -10.03 5.62 -11.50
CA LEU A 134 -9.33 4.55 -10.80
C LEU A 134 -7.84 4.83 -10.85
N ALA A 135 -7.16 4.78 -9.72
CA ALA A 135 -5.71 4.89 -9.66
C ALA A 135 -5.08 3.63 -9.08
N TYR A 136 -4.11 3.08 -9.81
CA TYR A 136 -3.34 1.91 -9.43
C TYR A 136 -1.98 2.37 -8.93
N THR A 137 -1.71 2.14 -7.64
CA THR A 137 -0.42 2.45 -7.05
C THR A 137 0.59 1.34 -7.35
N PRO A 138 1.89 1.64 -7.38
CA PRO A 138 2.93 0.63 -7.38
C PRO A 138 2.73 -0.35 -6.21
N ARG A 139 2.72 -1.66 -6.49
CA ARG A 139 2.45 -2.75 -5.52
C ARG A 139 1.03 -2.77 -4.93
N GLY A 140 0.15 -1.83 -5.29
CA GLY A 140 -1.25 -1.83 -4.87
C GLY A 140 -2.02 -2.96 -5.54
N ARG A 141 -2.71 -3.78 -4.75
CA ARG A 141 -3.56 -4.87 -5.28
C ARG A 141 -4.98 -4.39 -5.62
N VAL A 142 -5.41 -3.29 -5.01
CA VAL A 142 -6.75 -2.71 -5.18
C VAL A 142 -6.58 -1.28 -5.69
N PRO A 143 -7.32 -0.88 -6.74
CA PRO A 143 -7.28 0.50 -7.19
C PRO A 143 -7.88 1.44 -6.14
N LEU A 144 -7.30 2.63 -6.04
CA LEU A 144 -7.92 3.75 -5.35
C LEU A 144 -9.06 4.29 -6.22
N HIS A 145 -10.24 4.47 -5.64
CA HIS A 145 -11.37 5.09 -6.31
C HIS A 145 -11.34 6.60 -6.04
N LEU A 146 -11.48 7.41 -7.09
CA LEU A 146 -11.47 8.85 -7.00
C LEU A 146 -12.70 9.45 -7.68
N SER A 147 -13.17 10.58 -7.17
CA SER A 147 -14.09 11.46 -7.87
C SER A 147 -13.77 12.92 -7.58
N GLU A 148 -14.33 13.80 -8.40
CA GLU A 148 -14.32 15.23 -8.09
C GLU A 148 -15.31 15.54 -6.95
N SER A 149 -14.88 16.35 -5.99
CA SER A 149 -15.68 16.80 -4.85
C SER A 149 -15.23 18.20 -4.44
N GLY A 150 -16.13 19.18 -4.51
CA GLY A 150 -15.82 20.57 -4.18
C GLY A 150 -14.71 21.18 -5.05
N GLY A 151 -14.66 20.84 -6.34
CA GLY A 151 -13.64 21.33 -7.29
C GLY A 151 -12.26 20.69 -7.13
N ALA A 152 -12.14 19.60 -6.36
CA ALA A 152 -10.90 18.86 -6.19
C ALA A 152 -11.11 17.35 -6.35
N TRP A 153 -10.15 16.67 -6.96
CA TRP A 153 -10.12 15.21 -6.97
C TRP A 153 -9.75 14.66 -5.60
N ARG A 154 -10.59 13.75 -5.09
CA ARG A 154 -10.42 13.12 -3.77
C ARG A 154 -10.59 11.62 -3.86
N ILE A 155 -9.93 10.91 -2.95
CA ILE A 155 -9.98 9.46 -2.82
C ILE A 155 -11.18 9.07 -1.96
N HIS A 156 -11.93 8.06 -2.38
CA HIS A 156 -13.03 7.49 -1.59
C HIS A 156 -12.47 6.56 -0.52
N ALA A 157 -12.63 6.95 0.75
CA ALA A 157 -12.14 6.18 1.88
C ALA A 157 -12.86 4.82 2.03
N ALA A 158 -14.09 4.69 1.51
CA ALA A 158 -14.79 3.41 1.40
C ALA A 158 -13.97 2.34 0.64
N GLY A 159 -13.17 2.74 -0.36
CA GLY A 159 -12.31 1.82 -1.11
C GLY A 159 -11.11 1.29 -0.30
N LEU A 160 -10.86 1.83 0.89
CA LEU A 160 -9.82 1.35 1.81
C LEU A 160 -10.33 0.27 2.77
N VAL A 161 -11.65 0.08 2.86
CA VAL A 161 -12.26 -0.90 3.78
C VAL A 161 -12.00 -2.31 3.23
N PRO A 162 -11.33 -3.19 3.99
CA PRO A 162 -11.12 -4.57 3.56
C PRO A 162 -12.46 -5.30 3.33
N PRO A 163 -12.56 -6.18 2.31
CA PRO A 163 -13.76 -6.97 2.09
C PRO A 163 -14.16 -7.77 3.34
N GLY A 164 -15.45 -7.71 3.72
CA GLY A 164 -15.99 -8.43 4.88
C GLY A 164 -15.70 -7.80 6.24
N MET A 165 -15.15 -6.56 6.27
CA MET A 165 -14.91 -5.80 7.50
C MET A 165 -15.67 -4.47 7.45
N ASP A 166 -16.06 -3.94 8.61
CA ASP A 166 -16.54 -2.56 8.73
C ASP A 166 -15.36 -1.59 8.99
N ALA A 167 -15.48 -0.35 8.53
CA ALA A 167 -14.41 0.65 8.63
C ALA A 167 -13.94 0.89 10.07
N ARG A 168 -14.87 0.89 11.04
CA ARG A 168 -14.55 1.14 12.45
C ARG A 168 -13.68 0.04 13.04
N ARG A 169 -14.01 -1.22 12.75
CA ARG A 169 -13.20 -2.38 13.18
C ARG A 169 -11.83 -2.38 12.52
N ALA A 170 -11.75 -2.09 11.23
CA ALA A 170 -10.47 -1.95 10.53
C ALA A 170 -9.61 -0.85 11.15
N ALA A 171 -10.21 0.29 11.49
CA ALA A 171 -9.51 1.40 12.12
C ALA A 171 -8.94 1.03 13.50
N ARG A 172 -9.74 0.37 14.36
CA ARG A 172 -9.27 -0.09 15.68
C ARG A 172 -8.05 -0.99 15.57
N TYR A 173 -8.10 -1.97 14.66
CA TYR A 173 -6.98 -2.87 14.40
C TYR A 173 -5.70 -2.09 14.02
N LEU A 174 -5.81 -1.14 13.10
CA LEU A 174 -4.66 -0.35 12.63
C LEU A 174 -4.09 0.59 13.70
N PHE A 175 -4.94 1.19 14.56
CA PHE A 175 -4.44 1.98 15.68
C PHE A 175 -3.68 1.12 16.71
N GLN A 176 -4.22 -0.06 17.04
CA GLN A 176 -3.53 -1.00 17.94
C GLN A 176 -2.19 -1.45 17.34
N TRP A 177 -2.16 -1.69 16.03
CA TRP A 177 -0.92 -2.01 15.31
C TRP A 177 0.10 -0.88 15.36
N ALA A 178 -0.34 0.36 15.11
CA ALA A 178 0.51 1.55 15.20
C ALA A 178 1.12 1.70 16.62
N GLU A 179 0.31 1.50 17.67
CA GLU A 179 0.79 1.53 19.04
C GLU A 179 1.82 0.42 19.33
N ALA A 180 1.59 -0.79 18.83
CA ALA A 180 2.53 -1.90 18.98
C ALA A 180 3.88 -1.58 18.33
N LEU A 181 3.88 -1.08 17.09
CA LEU A 181 5.09 -0.68 16.36
C LEU A 181 5.89 0.39 17.11
N ARG A 182 5.22 1.41 17.66
CA ARG A 182 5.89 2.45 18.46
C ARG A 182 6.54 1.93 19.73
N LYS A 183 5.85 1.03 20.46
CA LYS A 183 6.41 0.38 21.65
C LYS A 183 7.66 -0.43 21.29
N LEU A 184 7.64 -1.13 20.17
CA LEU A 184 8.78 -1.90 19.67
C LEU A 184 9.94 -1.00 19.23
N ALA A 185 9.64 0.11 18.55
CA ALA A 185 10.65 1.10 18.18
C ALA A 185 11.41 1.63 19.40
N ALA A 186 10.69 1.94 20.49
CA ALA A 186 11.28 2.37 21.75
C ALA A 186 12.14 1.26 22.41
N GLN A 187 11.72 0.00 22.34
CA GLN A 187 12.48 -1.14 22.88
C GLN A 187 13.77 -1.39 22.10
N VAL A 188 13.70 -1.36 20.77
CA VAL A 188 14.86 -1.50 19.87
C VAL A 188 15.89 -0.41 20.15
N ALA A 189 15.44 0.84 20.29
CA ALA A 189 16.32 1.96 20.62
C ALA A 189 16.98 1.82 22.00
N GLY A 190 16.31 1.17 22.96
CA GLY A 190 16.77 1.11 24.35
C GLY A 190 17.57 -0.14 24.76
N LYS A 191 17.53 -1.25 24.01
CA LYS A 191 17.98 -2.56 24.56
C LYS A 191 18.96 -3.41 23.73
N GLY A 192 19.43 -2.97 22.56
CA GLY A 192 20.40 -3.76 21.78
C GLY A 192 19.96 -5.22 21.55
N VAL A 193 18.65 -5.42 21.35
CA VAL A 193 18.06 -6.76 21.17
C VAL A 193 18.46 -7.30 19.79
N PRO A 194 18.97 -8.53 19.64
CA PRO A 194 19.27 -9.05 18.32
C PRO A 194 18.07 -8.94 17.36
N ALA A 195 18.31 -8.48 16.14
CA ALA A 195 17.29 -8.13 15.14
C ALA A 195 16.27 -9.28 14.90
N GLU A 196 16.75 -10.52 14.87
CA GLU A 196 15.93 -11.71 14.65
C GLU A 196 14.93 -11.96 15.77
N ARG A 197 15.30 -11.63 17.01
CA ARG A 197 14.41 -11.74 18.17
C ARG A 197 13.36 -10.64 18.16
N ALA A 198 13.75 -9.42 17.79
CA ALA A 198 12.83 -8.31 17.65
C ALA A 198 11.73 -8.60 16.61
N SER A 199 12.05 -9.21 15.45
CA SER A 199 11.06 -9.60 14.43
C SER A 199 9.99 -10.56 14.96
N ARG A 200 10.41 -11.65 15.62
CA ARG A 200 9.46 -12.63 16.18
C ARG A 200 8.59 -12.03 17.29
N ASP A 201 9.19 -11.20 18.14
CA ASP A 201 8.47 -10.57 19.25
C ASP A 201 7.40 -9.60 18.73
N VAL A 202 7.57 -8.97 17.56
CA VAL A 202 6.56 -8.10 16.94
C VAL A 202 5.28 -8.88 16.64
N ILE A 203 5.41 -9.97 15.88
CA ILE A 203 4.27 -10.71 15.34
C ILE A 203 3.55 -11.47 16.45
N VAL A 204 4.31 -12.20 17.28
CA VAL A 204 3.75 -13.05 18.34
C VAL A 204 3.05 -12.21 19.39
N ASN A 205 3.63 -11.09 19.83
CA ASN A 205 2.97 -10.24 20.84
C ASN A 205 1.77 -9.49 20.27
N PHE A 206 1.76 -9.16 18.98
CA PHE A 206 0.61 -8.48 18.38
C PHE A 206 -0.58 -9.43 18.19
N GLU A 207 -0.38 -10.60 17.57
CA GLU A 207 -1.46 -11.56 17.34
C GLU A 207 -2.04 -12.15 18.64
N ALA A 208 -1.21 -12.26 19.70
CA ALA A 208 -1.66 -12.66 21.03
C ALA A 208 -2.56 -11.62 21.72
N ARG A 209 -2.45 -10.34 21.35
CA ARG A 209 -3.23 -9.23 21.94
C ARG A 209 -4.54 -8.95 21.21
N LEU A 210 -4.66 -9.39 19.95
CA LEU A 210 -5.91 -9.29 19.20
C LEU A 210 -6.91 -10.32 19.72
N ALA A 211 -8.16 -9.89 19.93
CA ALA A 211 -9.23 -10.85 20.16
C ALA A 211 -9.31 -11.82 18.97
N PRO A 212 -9.66 -13.12 19.16
CA PRO A 212 -9.70 -14.10 18.08
C PRO A 212 -10.52 -13.64 16.86
N GLU A 213 -11.63 -12.97 17.12
CA GLU A 213 -12.49 -12.36 16.12
C GLU A 213 -11.78 -11.23 15.36
N GLU A 214 -10.89 -10.46 15.97
CA GLU A 214 -10.18 -9.33 15.34
C GLU A 214 -9.04 -9.78 14.40
N ARG A 215 -8.75 -11.08 14.33
CA ARG A 215 -7.69 -11.61 13.47
C ARG A 215 -8.13 -11.62 12.00
N PRO A 216 -7.31 -11.10 11.06
CA PRO A 216 -7.65 -11.03 9.63
C PRO A 216 -8.03 -12.39 9.00
N ALA A 217 -7.39 -13.48 9.44
CA ALA A 217 -7.67 -14.83 8.95
C ALA A 217 -9.09 -15.30 9.32
N ALA A 218 -9.59 -14.93 10.50
CA ALA A 218 -10.94 -15.27 10.94
C ALA A 218 -12.00 -14.49 10.14
N ALA A 219 -11.73 -13.22 9.84
CA ALA A 219 -12.60 -12.39 9.00
C ALA A 219 -12.68 -12.92 7.54
N ALA A 220 -11.53 -13.27 6.95
CA ALA A 220 -11.48 -13.83 5.60
C ALA A 220 -12.21 -15.19 5.50
N ALA A 221 -12.05 -16.07 6.50
CA ALA A 221 -12.75 -17.35 6.54
C ALA A 221 -14.27 -17.19 6.68
N LYS A 222 -14.74 -16.24 7.50
CA LYS A 222 -16.18 -15.94 7.64
C LYS A 222 -16.80 -15.38 6.36
N ALA A 223 -16.07 -14.51 5.65
CA ALA A 223 -16.51 -13.97 4.36
C ALA A 223 -16.63 -15.08 3.30
N ALA A 224 -15.65 -15.98 3.23
CA ALA A 224 -15.68 -17.11 2.29
C ALA A 224 -16.81 -18.13 2.59
N ALA A 225 -17.26 -18.25 3.84
CA ALA A 225 -18.34 -19.15 4.23
C ALA A 225 -19.75 -18.56 4.01
N SER A 226 -19.86 -17.29 3.62
CA SER A 226 -21.14 -16.60 3.38
C SER A 226 -21.51 -16.52 1.88
N TYR A 227 -20.69 -17.14 1.02
CA TYR A 227 -20.92 -17.37 -0.40
C TYR A 227 -21.13 -18.87 -0.65
#